data_AF-A0A2M7TTY9-F1
#
_entry.id   AF-A0A2M7TTY9-F1
#
_cell.length_a   1.000
_cell.length_b   1.000
_cell.length_c   1.000
_cell.angle_alpha   90.00
_cell.angle_beta   90.00
_cell.angle_gamma   90.00
#
_symmetry.space_group_name_H-M   'P 1'
#
loop_
_entity.id
_entity.type
_entity.pdbx_description
1 polymer ?
#
loop_
_entity_poly.entity_id
_entity_poly.type
_entity_poly.pdbx_seq_one_letter_code
_entity_poly.pdbx_strand_id
1 'polypeptide(L)'
;MLLTRRTNVLFTEDDYLTLRYLARQNQKTIGELIRLAVTKTYTTKGRINKKVNQDLKSSLKSGWKLLINPQKPLNYKELVEHGRKY
;
A
#
# COMPACT_ATOMS: atom_id res chain seq x y z
N MET A 1 15.86 4.78 -7.17
CA MET A 1 16.40 3.44 -7.50
C MET A 1 16.98 3.51 -8.90
N LEU A 2 18.24 3.09 -9.10
CA LEU A 2 18.91 3.18 -10.40
C LEU A 2 18.53 1.99 -11.29
N LEU A 3 18.15 2.24 -12.55
CA LEU A 3 17.84 1.20 -13.54
C LEU A 3 19.12 0.77 -14.26
N THR A 4 19.46 -0.52 -14.21
CA THR A 4 20.75 -1.02 -14.70
C THR A 4 20.64 -2.00 -15.88
N ARG A 5 19.44 -2.50 -16.17
CA ARG A 5 19.20 -3.51 -17.23
C ARG A 5 17.94 -3.16 -18.01
N ARG A 6 17.97 -3.36 -19.33
CA ARG A 6 16.83 -3.22 -20.23
C ARG A 6 16.39 -4.60 -20.71
N THR A 7 15.08 -4.84 -20.71
CA THR A 7 14.47 -6.07 -21.22
C THR A 7 13.42 -5.68 -22.24
N ASN A 8 13.42 -6.34 -23.39
CA ASN A 8 12.40 -6.17 -24.42
C ASN A 8 11.33 -7.22 -24.20
N VAL A 9 10.07 -6.78 -24.11
CA VAL A 9 8.90 -7.64 -23.90
C VAL A 9 7.91 -7.34 -25.02
N LEU A 10 7.36 -8.39 -25.62
CA LEU A 10 6.30 -8.29 -26.62
C LEU A 10 4.95 -8.46 -25.92
N PHE A 11 4.02 -7.57 -26.24
CA PHE A 11 2.64 -7.61 -25.75
C PHE A 11 1.69 -7.83 -26.92
N THR A 12 0.50 -8.34 -26.63
CA THR A 12 -0.61 -8.25 -27.57
C THR A 12 -1.06 -6.79 -27.70
N GLU A 13 -1.78 -6.47 -28.78
CA GLU A 13 -2.28 -5.11 -28.99
C GLU A 13 -3.25 -4.70 -27.86
N ASP A 14 -4.13 -5.61 -27.44
CA ASP A 14 -5.10 -5.37 -26.37
C ASP A 14 -4.42 -5.11 -25.01
N ASP A 15 -3.39 -5.89 -24.69
CA ASP A 15 -2.59 -5.69 -23.47
C ASP A 15 -1.86 -4.35 -23.52
N TYR A 16 -1.32 -3.98 -24.68
CA TYR A 16 -0.61 -2.72 -24.87
C TYR A 16 -1.55 -1.51 -24.71
N LEU A 17 -2.74 -1.56 -25.30
CA LEU A 17 -3.78 -0.53 -25.14
C LEU A 17 -4.19 -0.38 -23.67
N THR A 18 -4.36 -1.50 -22.98
CA THR A 18 -4.67 -1.52 -21.55
C THR A 18 -3.56 -0.85 -20.73
N LEU A 19 -2.30 -1.20 -20.98
CA LEU A 19 -1.13 -0.60 -20.30
C LEU A 19 -1.03 0.90 -20.60
N ARG A 20 -1.30 1.33 -21.84
CA ARG A 20 -1.27 2.73 -22.25
C ARG A 20 -2.36 3.54 -21.56
N TYR A 21 -3.57 2.99 -21.44
CA TYR A 21 -4.67 3.62 -20.70
C TYR A 21 -4.31 3.79 -19.21
N LEU A 22 -3.83 2.72 -18.57
CA LEU A 22 -3.43 2.75 -17.16
C LEU A 22 -2.26 3.69 -16.89
N ALA A 23 -1.31 3.77 -17.82
CA ALA A 23 -0.16 4.68 -17.74
C ALA A 23 -0.63 6.13 -17.66
N ARG A 24 -1.58 6.52 -18.52
CA ARG A 24 -2.19 7.85 -18.51
C ARG A 24 -2.97 8.13 -17.24
N GLN A 25 -3.84 7.21 -16.83
CA GLN A 25 -4.66 7.39 -15.62
C GLN A 25 -3.82 7.57 -14.36
N ASN A 26 -2.71 6.83 -14.24
CA ASN A 26 -1.87 6.85 -13.06
C ASN A 26 -0.67 7.82 -13.14
N GLN A 27 -0.57 8.60 -14.22
CA GLN A 27 0.57 9.48 -14.51
C GLN A 27 1.92 8.76 -14.39
N LYS A 28 2.00 7.57 -14.99
CA LYS A 28 3.17 6.68 -14.97
C LYS A 28 3.55 6.24 -16.37
N THR A 29 4.80 5.85 -16.55
CA THR A 29 5.26 5.16 -17.75
C THR A 29 4.85 3.69 -17.74
N ILE A 30 4.74 3.08 -18.93
CA ILE A 30 4.48 1.64 -19.05
C ILE A 30 5.55 0.82 -18.32
N GLY A 31 6.83 1.23 -18.40
CA GLY A 31 7.92 0.58 -17.69
C GLY A 31 7.82 0.68 -16.16
N GLU A 32 7.20 1.73 -15.61
CA GLU A 32 6.88 1.80 -14.18
C GLU A 32 5.76 0.86 -13.79
N LEU A 33 4.70 0.75 -14.61
CA LEU A 33 3.61 -0.18 -14.37
C LEU A 33 4.08 -1.63 -14.38
N ILE A 34 4.90 -2.00 -15.37
CA ILE A 34 5.48 -3.36 -15.46
C ILE A 34 6.35 -3.65 -14.23
N ARG A 35 7.22 -2.71 -13.83
CA ARG A 35 8.04 -2.88 -12.61
C ARG A 35 7.17 -3.07 -11.37
N LEU A 36 6.14 -2.23 -11.19
CA LEU A 36 5.20 -2.36 -10.08
C LEU A 36 4.47 -3.71 -10.10
N ALA A 37 4.04 -4.18 -11.26
CA ALA A 37 3.39 -5.48 -11.41
C ALA A 37 4.34 -6.64 -11.07
N VAL A 38 5.59 -6.58 -11.52
CA VAL A 38 6.63 -7.58 -11.20
C VAL A 38 6.91 -7.61 -9.70
N THR A 39 7.15 -6.45 -9.09
CA THR A 39 7.32 -6.33 -7.63
C THR A 39 6.07 -6.87 -6.92
N LYS A 40 4.88 -6.45 -7.30
CA LYS A 40 3.63 -6.92 -6.69
C LYS A 40 3.42 -8.43 -6.86
N THR A 41 3.84 -9.02 -7.97
CA THR A 41 3.59 -10.45 -8.23
C THR A 41 4.62 -11.33 -7.52
N TYR A 42 5.90 -10.93 -7.53
CA TYR A 42 7.00 -11.80 -7.09
C TYR A 42 7.57 -11.44 -5.72
N THR A 43 7.57 -10.17 -5.29
CA THR A 43 8.02 -9.81 -3.93
C THR A 43 6.94 -9.99 -2.86
N THR A 44 5.67 -9.87 -3.22
CA THR A 44 4.53 -10.01 -2.29
C THR A 44 4.33 -11.46 -1.83
N LYS A 45 4.58 -12.44 -2.71
CA LYS A 45 4.47 -13.87 -2.39
C LYS A 45 5.47 -14.33 -1.31
N GLY A 46 6.59 -13.63 -1.14
CA GLY A 46 7.62 -13.97 -0.15
C GLY A 46 7.64 -13.14 1.15
N ARG A 47 7.28 -11.85 1.12
CA ARG A 47 7.48 -10.93 2.26
C ARG A 47 6.20 -10.35 2.89
N ILE A 48 5.14 -10.14 2.11
CA ILE A 48 4.01 -9.30 2.56
C ILE A 48 3.09 -10.03 3.54
N ASN A 49 2.89 -11.35 3.40
CA ASN A 49 2.02 -12.09 4.33
C ASN A 49 2.59 -12.26 5.75
N LYS A 50 3.92 -12.20 5.94
CA LYS A 50 4.51 -12.31 7.29
C LYS A 50 4.74 -10.96 7.94
N LYS A 51 5.39 -10.01 7.26
CA LYS A 51 5.85 -8.78 7.90
C LYS A 51 4.74 -7.76 8.14
N VAL A 52 3.87 -7.53 7.14
CA VAL A 52 2.73 -6.60 7.30
C VAL A 52 1.76 -7.13 8.35
N ASN A 53 1.46 -8.43 8.36
CA ASN A 53 0.63 -9.05 9.40
C ASN A 53 1.28 -9.01 10.79
N GLN A 54 2.60 -9.19 10.90
CA GLN A 54 3.30 -9.09 12.19
C GLN A 54 3.35 -7.66 12.72
N ASP A 55 3.60 -6.68 11.84
CA ASP A 55 3.66 -5.25 12.20
C ASP A 55 2.26 -4.72 12.56
N LEU A 56 1.21 -5.09 11.81
CA LEU A 56 -0.18 -4.80 12.18
C LEU A 56 -0.58 -5.48 13.49
N LYS A 57 -0.26 -6.77 13.65
CA LYS A 57 -0.62 -7.52 14.85
C LYS A 57 0.09 -6.98 16.09
N SER A 58 1.35 -6.57 15.96
CA SER A 58 2.10 -5.95 17.06
C SER A 58 1.58 -4.55 17.40
N SER A 59 1.27 -3.72 16.39
CA SER A 59 0.70 -2.38 16.58
C SER A 59 -0.71 -2.41 17.17
N LEU A 60 -1.54 -3.37 16.74
CA LEU A 60 -2.85 -3.62 17.36
C LEU A 60 -2.67 -4.09 18.80
N LYS A 61 -1.79 -5.05 19.07
CA LYS A 61 -1.56 -5.55 20.43
C LYS A 61 -1.02 -4.47 21.37
N SER A 62 -0.17 -3.55 20.91
CA SER A 62 0.31 -2.42 21.70
C SER A 62 -0.79 -1.37 21.91
N GLY A 63 -1.53 -1.00 20.87
CA GLY A 63 -2.65 -0.06 20.96
C GLY A 63 -3.75 -0.53 21.91
N TRP A 64 -4.09 -1.83 21.89
CA TRP A 64 -5.08 -2.42 22.78
C TRP A 64 -4.67 -2.40 24.26
N LYS A 65 -3.37 -2.47 24.57
CA LYS A 65 -2.87 -2.33 25.95
C LYS A 65 -2.99 -0.90 26.49
N LEU A 66 -3.05 0.09 25.61
CA LEU A 66 -3.13 1.51 25.98
C LEU A 66 -4.59 1.97 26.17
N LEU A 67 -5.56 1.14 25.80
CA LEU A 67 -6.97 1.43 26.04
C LEU A 67 -7.32 1.16 27.50
N ILE A 68 -7.45 2.23 28.28
CA ILE A 68 -7.80 2.18 29.71
C ILE A 68 -9.24 1.64 29.93
N ASN A 69 -10.12 1.75 28.93
CA ASN A 69 -11.49 1.20 28.93
C ASN A 69 -12.01 0.95 27.50
N PRO A 70 -11.62 -0.17 26.84
CA PRO A 70 -11.95 -0.42 25.43
C PRO A 70 -13.45 -0.65 25.16
N GLN A 71 -14.25 -0.95 26.18
CA GLN A 71 -15.70 -1.14 26.05
C GLN A 71 -16.50 0.17 26.16
N LYS A 72 -15.88 1.26 26.61
CA LYS A 72 -16.56 2.55 26.69
C LYS A 72 -16.54 3.20 25.29
N PRO A 73 -17.69 3.57 24.72
CA PRO A 73 -17.72 4.26 23.43
C PRO A 73 -16.95 5.58 23.53
N LEU A 74 -16.12 5.85 22.50
CA LEU A 74 -15.36 7.09 22.41
C LEU A 74 -16.29 8.27 22.20
N ASN A 75 -16.16 9.31 23.04
CA ASN A 75 -16.83 10.59 22.80
C ASN A 75 -16.03 11.41 21.79
N TYR A 76 -16.36 11.26 20.51
CA TYR A 76 -15.69 11.94 19.41
C TYR A 76 -15.77 13.46 19.50
N LYS A 77 -16.81 14.03 20.13
CA LYS A 77 -16.97 15.48 20.27
C LYS A 77 -15.92 16.06 21.20
N GLU A 78 -15.69 15.43 22.35
CA GLU A 78 -14.65 15.83 23.31
C GLU A 78 -13.25 15.70 22.70
N LEU A 79 -12.99 14.67 21.90
CA LEU A 79 -11.70 14.51 21.22
C LEU A 79 -11.42 15.64 20.23
N VAL A 80 -12.42 16.04 19.44
CA VAL A 80 -12.28 17.12 18.47
C VAL A 80 -12.08 18.47 19.18
N GLU A 81 -12.81 18.71 20.27
CA GLU A 81 -12.64 19.93 21.07
C GLU A 81 -11.26 19.99 21.74
N HIS A 82 -10.77 18.89 22.29
CA HIS A 82 -9.42 18.80 22.85
C HIS A 82 -8.34 19.04 21.78
N GLY A 83 -8.50 18.45 20.60
CA GLY A 83 -7.57 18.63 19.48
C GLY A 83 -7.61 20.00 18.82
N ARG A 84 -8.62 20.84 19.10
CA ARG A 84 -8.66 22.26 18.66
C ARG A 84 -7.98 23.19 19.66
N LYS A 85 -7.78 22.73 20.89
CA LYS A 85 -7.21 23.52 21.99
C LYS A 85 -5.67 23.55 21.95
N TYR A 86 -5.06 22.61 21.22
CA TYR A 86 -3.63 22.45 20.97
C TYR A 86 -3.37 22.41 19.47
#